data_AF-A0A1G5W5G2-F1
#
_entry.id   AF-A0A1G5W5G2-F1
#
_cell.length_a   1.000
_cell.length_b   1.000
_cell.length_c   1.000
_cell.angle_alpha   90.00
_cell.angle_beta   90.00
_cell.angle_gamma   90.00
#
_symmetry.space_group_name_H-M   'P 1'
#
loop_
_entity.id
_entity.type
_entity.pdbx_description
1 polymer ?
#
loop_
_entity_poly.entity_id
_entity_poly.type
_entity_poly.pdbx_seq_one_letter_code
_entity_poly.pdbx_strand_id
1 'polypeptide(L)'
;MGSCFAQTIGQKMLDAKFDVLVNPFGTLFHPLNLSDLLDHALFNDPLDEEGILEMEGLFLHYSTHSNVVGKTALELKEKYDHQLKLTKTYLEEGTHLILTLGTAWIYEHESFGRVANCHKQPQKLFTKSLSKLEDMEMGLWHVLDNFSRVYPNLKIILTVSPVRHIKDGIPENQLSKSMLRVLCANLERRMETVSYFPAYEIMMDELRDYRFYKTDRIHPTEEAENYIWEKWKSTIFSAETQSKVAEIQKVQLELAHRPFNPESASHQKFLQNLLGKLERLNGEFDFSRELELTKQTLQGL
;
A
#
# COMPACT_ATOMS: atom_id res chain seq x y z
N MET A 1 2.88 -0.37 -2.93
CA MET A 1 3.81 0.33 -2.02
C MET A 1 3.47 1.82 -1.96
N GLY A 2 3.76 2.50 -0.86
CA GLY A 2 3.61 3.94 -0.74
C GLY A 2 2.94 4.40 0.55
N SER A 3 2.16 5.49 0.44
CA SER A 3 1.53 6.16 1.58
C SER A 3 0.57 5.24 2.35
N CYS A 4 0.02 5.71 3.47
CA CYS A 4 -0.98 4.95 4.22
C CYS A 4 -2.20 4.56 3.37
N PHE A 5 -2.52 5.32 2.32
CA PHE A 5 -3.57 4.96 1.38
C PHE A 5 -3.26 3.68 0.56
N ALA A 6 -1.98 3.37 0.32
CA ALA A 6 -1.57 2.09 -0.27
C ALA A 6 -1.94 0.92 0.65
N GLN A 7 -1.86 1.12 1.99
CA GLN A 7 -2.31 0.11 2.95
C GLN A 7 -3.83 -0.09 2.87
N THR A 8 -4.60 0.99 2.75
CA THR A 8 -6.06 0.93 2.62
C THR A 8 -6.48 0.14 1.37
N ILE A 9 -5.95 0.48 0.20
CA ILE A 9 -6.28 -0.24 -1.04
C ILE A 9 -5.70 -1.66 -1.03
N GLY A 10 -4.48 -1.84 -0.52
CA GLY A 10 -3.87 -3.15 -0.37
C GLY A 10 -4.68 -4.09 0.53
N GLN A 11 -5.26 -3.57 1.62
CA GLN A 11 -6.16 -4.36 2.47
C GLN A 11 -7.41 -4.77 1.71
N LYS A 12 -8.03 -3.88 0.92
CA LYS A 12 -9.18 -4.23 0.08
C LYS A 12 -8.85 -5.29 -0.96
N MET A 13 -7.62 -5.28 -1.50
CA MET A 13 -7.13 -6.35 -2.39
C MET A 13 -6.96 -7.67 -1.65
N LEU A 14 -6.37 -7.67 -0.45
CA LEU A 14 -6.24 -8.87 0.39
C LEU A 14 -7.61 -9.44 0.78
N ASP A 15 -8.55 -8.57 1.16
CA ASP A 15 -9.93 -8.95 1.47
C ASP A 15 -10.58 -9.56 0.22
N ALA A 16 -10.31 -9.02 -0.96
CA ALA A 16 -10.75 -9.59 -2.24
C ALA A 16 -9.92 -10.81 -2.70
N LYS A 17 -9.10 -11.42 -1.82
CA LYS A 17 -8.29 -12.62 -2.04
C LYS A 17 -7.21 -12.49 -3.14
N PHE A 18 -6.79 -11.28 -3.45
CA PHE A 18 -5.61 -11.09 -4.32
C PHE A 18 -4.35 -11.50 -3.57
N ASP A 19 -3.43 -12.15 -4.29
CA ASP A 19 -2.05 -12.31 -3.86
C ASP A 19 -1.31 -10.97 -4.02
N VAL A 20 -1.04 -10.29 -2.92
CA VAL A 20 -0.46 -8.95 -2.92
C VAL A 20 0.46 -8.73 -1.73
N LEU A 21 1.65 -8.19 -2.02
CA LEU A 21 2.57 -7.69 -1.00
C LEU A 21 2.33 -6.19 -0.76
N VAL A 22 1.89 -5.85 0.46
CA VAL A 22 1.54 -4.47 0.82
C VAL A 22 2.62 -3.87 1.71
N ASN A 23 3.26 -2.80 1.23
CA ASN A 23 4.21 -1.97 2.00
C ASN A 23 5.25 -2.79 2.80
N PRO A 24 6.10 -3.61 2.14
CA PRO A 24 7.06 -4.48 2.82
C PRO A 24 8.02 -3.71 3.74
N PHE A 25 8.41 -2.49 3.36
CA PHE A 25 9.25 -1.59 4.17
C PHE A 25 8.44 -0.59 5.02
N GLY A 26 7.14 -0.84 5.15
CA GLY A 26 6.14 0.00 5.77
C GLY A 26 5.72 1.23 4.94
N THR A 27 5.12 2.22 5.61
CA THR A 27 4.51 3.37 4.93
C THR A 27 5.57 4.37 4.47
N LEU A 28 5.58 4.65 3.17
CA LEU A 28 6.58 5.50 2.51
C LEU A 28 5.89 6.53 1.62
N PHE A 29 6.29 7.79 1.69
CA PHE A 29 5.53 8.85 1.01
C PHE A 29 6.25 9.44 -0.21
N HIS A 30 7.59 9.48 -0.18
CA HIS A 30 8.37 10.23 -1.14
C HIS A 30 8.82 9.38 -2.33
N PRO A 31 8.74 9.86 -3.58
CA PRO A 31 9.18 9.14 -4.78
C PRO A 31 10.60 8.58 -4.69
N LEU A 32 11.55 9.40 -4.22
CA LEU A 32 12.96 9.01 -4.14
C LEU A 32 13.23 7.90 -3.11
N ASN A 33 12.57 7.94 -1.95
CA ASN A 33 12.71 6.89 -0.95
C ASN A 33 12.11 5.56 -1.45
N LEU A 34 11.02 5.63 -2.23
CA LEU A 34 10.45 4.47 -2.90
C LEU A 34 11.39 3.92 -3.99
N SER A 35 12.00 4.80 -4.81
CA SER A 35 12.94 4.36 -5.84
C SER A 35 14.14 3.65 -5.25
N ASP A 36 14.73 4.21 -4.18
CA ASP A 36 15.91 3.62 -3.53
C ASP A 36 15.61 2.20 -3.03
N LEU A 37 14.50 1.99 -2.31
CA LEU A 37 14.15 0.66 -1.79
C LEU A 37 13.79 -0.34 -2.88
N LEU A 38 13.20 0.11 -3.98
CA LEU A 38 12.91 -0.73 -5.15
C LEU A 38 14.20 -1.13 -5.87
N ASP A 39 15.16 -0.22 -5.97
CA ASP A 39 16.48 -0.48 -6.56
C ASP A 39 17.28 -1.46 -5.69
N HIS A 40 17.29 -1.25 -4.37
CA HIS A 40 17.88 -2.20 -3.42
C HIS A 40 17.23 -3.59 -3.55
N ALA A 41 15.91 -3.67 -3.72
CA ALA A 41 15.23 -4.95 -3.91
C ALA A 41 15.63 -5.63 -5.22
N LEU A 42 15.84 -4.85 -6.30
CA LEU A 42 16.30 -5.38 -7.58
C LEU A 42 17.69 -6.01 -7.47
N PHE A 43 18.62 -5.30 -6.84
CA PHE A 43 20.03 -5.68 -6.76
C PHE A 43 20.40 -6.50 -5.51
N ASN A 44 19.46 -6.67 -4.58
CA ASN A 44 19.68 -7.26 -3.25
C ASN A 44 20.74 -6.49 -2.44
N ASP A 45 20.68 -5.16 -2.48
CA ASP A 45 21.65 -4.32 -1.77
C ASP A 45 21.39 -4.39 -0.25
N PRO A 46 22.44 -4.68 0.56
CA PRO A 46 22.28 -4.82 2.00
C PRO A 46 21.86 -3.50 2.65
N LEU A 47 21.35 -3.59 3.88
CA LEU A 47 21.05 -2.43 4.70
C LEU A 47 22.34 -1.64 4.97
N ASP A 48 22.31 -0.34 4.72
CA ASP A 48 23.41 0.56 5.10
C ASP A 48 23.49 0.65 6.63
N GLU A 49 24.68 0.40 7.19
CA GLU A 49 24.87 0.41 8.63
C GLU A 49 24.85 1.84 9.20
N GLU A 50 25.19 2.85 8.39
CA GLU A 50 25.23 4.25 8.81
C GLU A 50 23.83 4.80 9.10
N GLY A 51 22.79 4.19 8.51
CA GLY A 51 21.41 4.59 8.72
C GLY A 51 20.73 3.92 9.92
N ILE A 52 21.42 3.03 10.63
CA ILE A 52 20.89 2.34 11.81
C ILE A 52 20.90 3.29 13.01
N LEU A 53 19.77 3.36 13.71
CA LEU A 53 19.62 4.10 14.94
C LEU A 53 18.98 3.24 16.03
N GLU A 54 19.29 3.54 17.29
CA GLU A 54 18.65 2.94 18.45
C GLU A 54 17.67 3.94 19.10
N MET A 55 16.46 3.49 19.38
CA MET A 55 15.45 4.26 20.10
C MET A 55 14.71 3.34 21.06
N GLU A 56 14.75 3.65 22.36
CA GLU A 56 14.04 2.89 23.41
C GLU A 56 14.39 1.39 23.41
N GLY A 57 15.66 1.03 23.13
CA GLY A 57 16.13 -0.36 23.06
C GLY A 57 15.72 -1.11 21.80
N LEU A 58 15.20 -0.41 20.78
CA LEU A 58 14.85 -0.94 19.47
C LEU A 58 15.76 -0.36 18.39
N PHE A 59 16.09 -1.18 17.40
CA PHE A 59 16.91 -0.81 16.25
C PHE A 59 16.01 -0.53 15.05
N LEU A 60 16.17 0.66 14.48
CA LEU A 60 15.43 1.19 13.34
C LEU A 60 16.41 1.60 12.24
N HIS A 61 15.88 1.90 11.05
CA HIS A 61 16.69 2.43 9.95
C HIS A 61 16.01 3.64 9.31
N TYR A 62 16.78 4.66 8.93
CA TYR A 62 16.24 5.89 8.34
C TYR A 62 15.52 5.69 7.00
N SER A 63 15.89 4.67 6.22
CA SER A 63 15.26 4.39 4.92
C SER A 63 13.90 3.67 5.02
N THR A 64 13.51 3.16 6.19
CA THR A 64 12.28 2.38 6.36
C THR A 64 11.34 2.99 7.42
N HIS A 65 10.08 2.55 7.39
CA HIS A 65 9.10 2.97 8.39
C HIS A 65 9.36 2.29 9.75
N SER A 66 8.87 2.88 10.84
CA SER A 66 9.10 2.42 12.21
C SER A 66 8.51 1.05 12.57
N ASN A 67 7.81 0.38 11.64
CA ASN A 67 7.35 -1.00 11.80
C ASN A 67 8.41 -2.02 11.33
N VAL A 68 9.43 -1.58 10.58
CA VAL A 68 10.62 -2.37 10.27
C VAL A 68 11.62 -2.13 11.39
N VAL A 69 11.61 -3.03 12.37
CA VAL A 69 12.30 -2.84 13.64
C VAL A 69 12.90 -4.15 14.14
N GLY A 70 14.10 -4.11 14.72
CA GLY A 70 14.76 -5.24 15.38
C GLY A 70 15.04 -4.96 16.85
N LYS A 71 15.19 -6.00 17.69
CA LYS A 71 15.72 -5.86 19.06
C LYS A 71 17.24 -5.75 19.08
N THR A 72 17.89 -6.10 17.96
CA THR A 72 19.32 -5.92 17.72
C THR A 72 19.53 -5.39 16.30
N ALA A 73 20.69 -4.80 16.03
CA ALA A 73 21.07 -4.39 14.67
C ALA A 73 21.09 -5.59 13.70
N LEU A 74 21.48 -6.78 14.16
CA LEU A 74 21.45 -8.00 13.35
C LEU A 74 20.01 -8.39 12.98
N GLU A 75 19.09 -8.40 13.95
CA GLU A 75 17.69 -8.72 13.69
C GLU A 75 17.04 -7.73 12.70
N LEU A 76 17.40 -6.44 12.80
CA LEU A 76 16.94 -5.42 11.84
C LEU A 76 17.45 -5.72 10.42
N LYS A 77 18.74 -6.03 10.27
CA LYS A 77 19.35 -6.38 8.98
C LYS A 77 18.71 -7.63 8.37
N GLU A 78 18.48 -8.67 9.18
CA GLU A 78 17.82 -9.91 8.74
C GLU A 78 16.38 -9.65 8.28
N LYS A 79 15.61 -8.83 9.01
CA LYS A 79 14.26 -8.43 8.59
C LYS A 79 14.27 -7.63 7.29
N TYR A 80 15.22 -6.72 7.14
CA TYR A 80 15.36 -5.93 5.92
C TYR A 80 15.70 -6.81 4.71
N ASP A 81 16.68 -7.70 4.84
CA ASP A 81 17.07 -8.66 3.80
C ASP A 81 15.90 -9.60 3.42
N HIS A 82 15.14 -10.07 4.40
CA HIS A 82 13.94 -10.84 4.14
C HIS A 82 12.90 -10.05 3.33
N GLN A 83 12.66 -8.78 3.68
CA GLN A 83 11.73 -7.91 2.96
C GLN A 83 12.22 -7.60 1.53
N LEU A 84 13.52 -7.40 1.31
CA LEU A 84 14.10 -7.21 -0.01
C LEU A 84 13.86 -8.43 -0.89
N LYS A 85 14.21 -9.62 -0.40
CA LYS A 85 14.02 -10.89 -1.12
C LYS A 85 12.56 -11.12 -1.46
N LEU A 86 11.66 -10.91 -0.50
CA LEU A 86 10.22 -11.04 -0.73
C LEU A 86 9.72 -10.02 -1.77
N THR A 87 10.16 -8.77 -1.69
CA THR A 87 9.81 -7.73 -2.66
C THR A 87 10.29 -8.10 -4.06
N LYS A 88 11.52 -8.61 -4.17
CA LYS A 88 12.09 -9.07 -5.43
C LYS A 88 11.27 -10.21 -6.05
N THR A 89 10.91 -11.22 -5.27
CA THR A 89 10.04 -12.32 -5.73
C THR A 89 8.70 -11.80 -6.26
N TYR A 90 8.04 -10.87 -5.55
CA TYR A 90 6.80 -10.27 -6.03
C TYR A 90 6.97 -9.38 -7.27
N LEU A 91 8.14 -8.77 -7.47
CA LEU A 91 8.44 -8.02 -8.70
C LEU A 91 8.70 -8.96 -9.89
N GLU A 92 9.36 -10.09 -9.64
CA GLU A 92 9.68 -11.13 -10.63
C GLU A 92 8.44 -11.91 -11.09
N GLU A 93 7.60 -12.33 -10.16
CA GLU A 93 6.44 -13.20 -10.42
C GLU A 93 5.14 -12.41 -10.58
N GLY A 94 5.10 -11.20 -10.03
CA GLY A 94 3.91 -10.36 -10.03
C GLY A 94 3.59 -9.74 -11.38
N THR A 95 2.32 -9.37 -11.51
CA THR A 95 1.81 -8.71 -12.73
C THR A 95 1.76 -7.20 -12.63
N HIS A 96 1.70 -6.66 -11.40
CA HIS A 96 1.51 -5.23 -11.16
C HIS A 96 2.37 -4.71 -10.00
N LEU A 97 2.97 -3.53 -10.20
CA LEU A 97 3.54 -2.69 -9.16
C LEU A 97 2.69 -1.42 -9.01
N ILE A 98 2.09 -1.23 -7.84
CA ILE A 98 1.28 -0.04 -7.54
C ILE A 98 2.08 0.88 -6.60
N LEU A 99 2.30 2.13 -7.01
CA LEU A 99 3.00 3.14 -6.23
C LEU A 99 2.09 4.31 -5.87
N THR A 100 1.82 4.47 -4.57
CA THR A 100 0.97 5.56 -4.04
C THR A 100 1.84 6.67 -3.43
N LEU A 101 2.06 7.73 -4.19
CA LEU A 101 2.93 8.85 -3.81
C LEU A 101 2.23 9.79 -2.83
N GLY A 102 2.87 10.08 -1.70
CA GLY A 102 2.31 10.88 -0.61
C GLY A 102 2.70 12.35 -0.67
N THR A 103 4.00 12.64 -0.83
CA THR A 103 4.55 14.01 -0.80
C THR A 103 5.82 14.14 -1.64
N ALA A 104 6.06 15.33 -2.21
CA ALA A 104 7.33 15.76 -2.82
C ALA A 104 8.26 16.49 -1.84
N TRP A 105 7.85 16.62 -0.56
CA TRP A 105 8.72 17.11 0.51
C TRP A 105 9.60 15.97 1.01
N ILE A 106 10.91 16.19 1.02
CA ILE A 106 11.89 15.23 1.51
C ILE A 106 12.55 15.74 2.79
N TYR A 107 13.02 14.80 3.60
CA TYR A 107 13.85 15.06 4.76
C TYR A 107 15.23 14.43 4.54
N GLU A 108 16.26 15.15 4.93
CA GLU A 108 17.65 14.70 4.87
C GLU A 108 18.27 14.81 6.26
N HIS A 109 18.82 13.71 6.76
CA HIS A 109 19.62 13.68 7.98
C HIS A 109 21.04 14.14 7.68
N GLU A 110 21.63 14.97 8.55
CA GLU A 110 22.93 15.62 8.30
C GLU A 110 24.06 14.65 7.93
N SER A 111 24.10 13.46 8.55
CA SER A 111 25.16 12.48 8.32
C SER A 111 24.83 11.36 7.33
N PHE A 112 23.55 11.08 7.09
CA PHE A 112 23.10 9.91 6.32
C PHE A 112 22.52 10.31 4.95
N GLY A 113 22.00 11.54 4.83
CA GLY A 113 21.27 11.98 3.65
C GLY A 113 19.78 11.66 3.74
N ARG A 114 19.17 11.30 2.62
CA ARG A 114 17.71 11.19 2.48
C ARG A 114 17.13 10.15 3.43
N VAL A 115 16.06 10.52 4.15
CA VAL A 115 15.36 9.63 5.06
C VAL A 115 13.92 9.43 4.65
N ALA A 116 13.40 8.22 4.85
CA ALA A 116 11.99 7.91 4.72
C ALA A 116 11.21 8.22 6.00
N ASN A 117 11.86 8.12 7.16
CA ASN A 117 11.26 8.37 8.46
C ASN A 117 12.27 9.01 9.41
N CYS A 118 11.85 10.09 10.09
CA CYS A 118 12.67 10.76 11.11
C CYS A 118 12.60 10.08 12.49
N HIS A 119 11.81 9.02 12.65
CA HIS A 119 11.68 8.20 13.88
C HIS A 119 11.47 9.02 15.15
N LYS A 120 10.68 10.10 15.06
CA LYS A 120 10.40 11.04 16.16
C LYS A 120 11.64 11.67 16.83
N GLN A 121 12.80 11.63 16.18
CA GLN A 121 14.01 12.28 16.65
C GLN A 121 13.90 13.83 16.57
N PRO A 122 14.80 14.57 17.26
CA PRO A 122 14.81 16.02 17.23
C PRO A 122 14.88 16.59 15.80
N GLN A 123 13.98 17.51 15.47
CA GLN A 123 13.87 18.09 14.11
C GLN A 123 15.15 18.77 13.62
N LYS A 124 16.00 19.26 14.53
CA LYS A 124 17.29 19.90 14.20
C LYS A 124 18.28 18.98 13.48
N LEU A 125 18.08 17.66 13.54
CA LEU A 125 18.93 16.68 12.84
C LEU A 125 18.56 16.55 11.36
N PHE A 126 17.47 17.18 10.93
CA PHE A 126 16.92 17.01 9.60
C PHE A 126 16.73 18.35 8.90
N THR A 127 17.15 18.39 7.63
CA THR A 127 16.77 19.47 6.72
C THR A 127 15.58 19.01 5.89
N LYS A 128 14.56 19.86 5.82
CA LYS A 128 13.40 19.63 4.96
C LYS A 128 13.50 20.50 3.71
N SER A 129 13.28 19.90 2.56
CA SER A 129 13.26 20.61 1.28
C SER A 129 12.17 20.06 0.35
N LEU A 130 11.76 20.87 -0.61
CA LEU A 130 10.92 20.41 -1.71
C LEU A 130 11.86 19.82 -2.76
N SER A 131 11.70 18.53 -3.08
CA SER A 131 12.53 17.90 -4.12
C SER A 131 12.25 18.54 -5.48
N LYS A 132 13.29 18.67 -6.30
CA LYS A 132 13.10 19.11 -7.69
C LYS A 132 12.34 18.04 -8.46
N LEU A 133 11.52 18.49 -9.41
CA LEU A 133 10.74 17.58 -10.24
C LEU A 133 11.66 16.65 -11.03
N GLU A 134 12.73 17.20 -11.59
CA GLU A 134 13.71 16.48 -12.41
C GLU A 134 14.42 15.37 -11.62
N ASP A 135 14.74 15.62 -10.35
CA ASP A 135 15.37 14.62 -9.48
C ASP A 135 14.40 13.46 -9.21
N MET A 136 13.13 13.77 -8.89
CA MET A 136 12.10 12.73 -8.68
C MET A 136 11.82 11.94 -9.95
N GLU A 137 11.78 12.60 -11.11
CA GLU A 137 11.60 11.97 -12.41
C GLU A 137 12.76 11.06 -12.74
N MET A 138 13.99 11.51 -12.55
CA MET A 138 15.18 10.71 -12.82
C MET A 138 15.24 9.48 -11.91
N GLY A 139 14.99 9.66 -10.61
CA GLY A 139 15.02 8.56 -9.63
C GLY A 139 13.98 7.49 -9.93
N LEU A 140 12.71 7.86 -10.13
CA LEU A 140 11.68 6.88 -10.49
C LEU A 140 11.89 6.31 -11.89
N TRP A 141 12.22 7.13 -12.89
CA TRP A 141 12.45 6.61 -14.24
C TRP A 141 13.57 5.58 -14.27
N HIS A 142 14.67 5.80 -13.55
CA HIS A 142 15.79 4.86 -13.52
C HIS A 142 15.35 3.46 -13.06
N VAL A 143 14.69 3.38 -11.91
CA VAL A 143 14.26 2.08 -11.36
C VAL A 143 13.16 1.42 -12.21
N LEU A 144 12.22 2.21 -12.74
CA LEU A 144 11.15 1.68 -13.58
C LEU A 144 11.68 1.23 -14.96
N ASP A 145 12.67 1.92 -15.53
CA ASP A 145 13.33 1.51 -16.78
C ASP A 145 14.09 0.19 -16.58
N ASN A 146 14.81 0.03 -15.46
CA ASN A 146 15.42 -1.24 -15.08
C ASN A 146 14.38 -2.37 -14.97
N PHE A 147 13.26 -2.13 -14.28
CA PHE A 147 12.17 -3.10 -14.22
C PHE A 147 11.57 -3.43 -15.58
N SER A 148 11.42 -2.46 -16.49
CA SER A 148 10.90 -2.75 -17.83
C SER A 148 11.81 -3.69 -18.65
N ARG A 149 13.11 -3.72 -18.34
CA ARG A 149 14.10 -4.60 -18.98
C ARG A 149 14.14 -5.99 -18.36
N VAL A 150 14.05 -6.06 -17.02
CA VAL A 150 14.19 -7.33 -16.28
C VAL A 150 12.83 -8.05 -16.14
N TYR A 151 11.74 -7.28 -15.99
CA TYR A 151 10.36 -7.75 -15.79
C TYR A 151 9.44 -7.14 -16.86
N PRO A 152 9.58 -7.52 -18.14
CA PRO A 152 8.91 -6.83 -19.27
C PRO A 152 7.38 -6.90 -19.22
N ASN A 153 6.81 -7.84 -18.47
CA ASN A 153 5.36 -7.98 -18.30
C ASN A 153 4.79 -7.21 -17.09
N LEU A 154 5.66 -6.67 -16.22
CA LEU A 154 5.25 -5.94 -15.03
C LEU A 154 4.58 -4.62 -15.43
N LYS A 155 3.30 -4.46 -15.08
CA LYS A 155 2.56 -3.21 -15.27
C LYS A 155 2.74 -2.32 -14.04
N ILE A 156 2.87 -1.03 -14.26
CA ILE A 156 3.08 -0.06 -13.19
C ILE A 156 1.87 0.86 -13.13
N ILE A 157 1.29 0.99 -11.94
CA ILE A 157 0.19 1.92 -11.67
C ILE A 157 0.69 2.95 -10.67
N LEU A 158 0.82 4.19 -11.12
CA LEU A 158 1.11 5.33 -10.26
C LEU A 158 -0.21 5.94 -9.76
N THR A 159 -0.21 6.41 -8.52
CA THR A 159 -1.34 7.17 -7.98
C THR A 159 -0.85 8.19 -6.96
N VAL A 160 -1.47 9.36 -6.92
CA VAL A 160 -1.22 10.35 -5.86
C VAL A 160 -2.18 10.07 -4.72
N SER A 161 -1.64 10.00 -3.50
CA SER A 161 -2.42 9.72 -2.29
C SER A 161 -3.48 10.82 -2.07
N PRO A 162 -4.74 10.46 -1.79
CA PRO A 162 -5.79 11.41 -1.40
C PRO A 162 -5.59 11.97 0.02
N VAL A 163 -4.70 11.38 0.82
CA VAL A 163 -4.39 11.85 2.18
C VAL A 163 -3.61 13.16 2.12
N ARG A 164 -4.05 14.14 2.93
CA ARG A 164 -3.48 15.48 2.95
C ARG A 164 -2.29 15.59 3.92
N HIS A 165 -1.21 16.23 3.50
CA HIS A 165 -0.06 16.55 4.33
C HIS A 165 -0.08 18.03 4.73
N ILE A 166 -1.03 18.42 5.59
CA ILE A 166 -1.27 19.85 5.92
C ILE A 166 -0.44 20.39 7.09
N LYS A 167 0.50 19.61 7.63
CA LYS A 167 1.30 20.02 8.80
C LYS A 167 2.03 21.34 8.56
N ASP A 168 2.50 21.55 7.33
CA ASP A 168 3.23 22.76 6.93
C ASP A 168 2.33 23.81 6.28
N GLY A 169 1.08 23.45 5.99
CA GLY A 169 0.08 24.34 5.39
C GLY A 169 -0.61 23.73 4.18
N ILE A 170 -1.74 24.34 3.82
CA ILE A 170 -2.53 23.95 2.65
C ILE A 170 -1.78 24.28 1.34
N PRO A 171 -1.18 25.47 1.17
CA PRO A 171 -0.39 25.78 -0.04
C PRO A 171 0.74 24.77 -0.29
N GLU A 172 1.47 24.38 0.75
CA GLU A 172 2.61 23.45 0.71
C GLU A 172 2.16 22.04 0.33
N ASN A 173 1.00 21.60 0.85
CA ASN A 173 0.37 20.36 0.42
C ASN A 173 -0.04 20.44 -1.05
N GLN A 174 -0.68 21.52 -1.50
CA GLN A 174 -1.13 21.66 -2.88
C GLN A 174 0.05 21.69 -3.85
N LEU A 175 1.12 22.43 -3.52
CA LEU A 175 2.36 22.45 -4.30
C LEU A 175 2.94 21.04 -4.42
N SER A 176 3.09 20.33 -3.30
CA SER A 176 3.58 18.95 -3.25
C SER A 176 2.75 17.99 -4.13
N LYS A 177 1.41 18.00 -3.98
CA LYS A 177 0.51 17.15 -4.77
C LYS A 177 0.55 17.50 -6.26
N SER A 178 0.64 18.78 -6.60
CA SER A 178 0.75 19.24 -8.00
C SER A 178 2.03 18.74 -8.65
N MET A 179 3.16 18.76 -7.94
CA MET A 179 4.44 18.22 -8.44
C MET A 179 4.36 16.72 -8.65
N LEU A 180 3.80 15.97 -7.70
CA LEU A 180 3.58 14.53 -7.86
C LEU A 180 2.66 14.21 -9.04
N ARG A 181 1.67 15.06 -9.32
CA ARG A 181 0.83 14.89 -10.51
C ARG A 181 1.59 15.10 -11.79
N VAL A 182 2.42 16.14 -11.88
CA VAL A 182 3.26 16.37 -13.07
C VAL A 182 4.21 15.19 -13.26
N LEU A 183 4.87 14.73 -12.19
CA LEU A 183 5.73 13.55 -12.18
C LEU A 183 5.02 12.31 -12.75
N CYS A 184 3.85 11.95 -12.21
CA CYS A 184 3.08 10.80 -12.69
C CYS A 184 2.71 10.93 -14.18
N ALA A 185 2.27 12.12 -14.60
CA ALA A 185 1.88 12.36 -16.00
C ALA A 185 3.08 12.31 -16.96
N ASN A 186 4.26 12.73 -16.51
CA ASN A 186 5.49 12.66 -17.31
C ASN A 186 5.98 11.22 -17.44
N LEU A 187 5.93 10.42 -16.37
CA LEU A 187 6.28 8.99 -16.42
C LEU A 187 5.30 8.17 -17.27
N GLU A 188 3.99 8.38 -17.12
CA GLU A 188 2.95 7.74 -17.94
C GLU A 188 3.12 8.06 -19.44
N ARG A 189 3.42 9.32 -19.79
CA ARG A 189 3.68 9.69 -21.19
C ARG A 189 4.97 9.08 -21.75
N ARG A 190 5.96 8.82 -20.90
CA ARG A 190 7.28 8.33 -21.30
C ARG A 190 7.35 6.80 -21.41
N MET A 191 6.53 6.08 -20.65
CA MET A 191 6.64 4.64 -20.48
C MET A 191 5.29 3.96 -20.70
N GLU A 192 5.18 3.12 -21.73
CA GLU A 192 3.95 2.40 -22.07
C GLU A 192 3.46 1.44 -20.97
N THR A 193 4.38 0.94 -20.13
CA THR A 193 4.05 0.07 -18.99
C THR A 193 3.49 0.81 -17.79
N VAL A 194 3.53 2.15 -17.79
CA VAL A 194 3.09 3.00 -16.69
C VAL A 194 1.72 3.58 -17.00
N SER A 195 0.82 3.50 -16.02
CA SER A 195 -0.51 4.12 -16.05
C SER A 195 -0.76 4.90 -14.76
N TYR A 196 -1.70 5.83 -14.79
CA TYR A 196 -2.09 6.63 -13.64
C TYR A 196 -3.52 6.35 -13.16
N PHE A 197 -3.69 6.07 -11.87
CA PHE A 197 -5.00 6.00 -11.21
C PHE A 197 -5.29 7.28 -10.39
N PRO A 198 -6.40 7.99 -10.64
CA PRO A 198 -6.66 9.32 -10.09
C PRO A 198 -7.30 9.35 -8.69
N ALA A 199 -6.72 8.64 -7.71
CA ALA A 199 -7.27 8.58 -6.35
C ALA A 199 -7.37 9.97 -5.67
N TYR A 200 -6.34 10.81 -5.86
CA TYR A 200 -6.31 12.17 -5.32
C TYR A 200 -7.41 13.04 -5.94
N GLU A 201 -7.57 13.02 -7.27
CA GLU A 201 -8.59 13.81 -7.96
C GLU A 201 -10.00 13.34 -7.64
N ILE A 202 -10.24 12.03 -7.54
CA ILE A 202 -11.54 11.50 -7.07
C ILE A 202 -11.87 12.10 -5.69
N MET A 203 -10.89 12.14 -4.78
CA MET A 203 -11.09 12.72 -3.45
C MET A 203 -11.34 14.24 -3.50
N MET A 204 -10.65 14.98 -4.37
CA MET A 204 -10.77 16.44 -4.43
C MET A 204 -12.04 16.89 -5.17
N ASP A 205 -12.38 16.24 -6.28
CA ASP A 205 -13.34 16.75 -7.25
C ASP A 205 -14.66 15.96 -7.27
N GLU A 206 -14.64 14.65 -7.05
CA GLU A 206 -15.87 13.86 -6.93
C GLU A 206 -16.40 13.83 -5.49
N LEU A 207 -15.50 13.75 -4.49
CA LEU A 207 -15.80 13.68 -3.06
C LEU A 207 -15.52 15.01 -2.33
N ARG A 208 -15.99 16.12 -2.90
CA ARG A 208 -15.61 17.49 -2.53
C ARG A 208 -16.02 17.96 -1.11
N ASP A 209 -16.86 17.22 -0.40
CA ASP A 209 -17.43 17.61 0.89
C ASP A 209 -16.57 17.13 2.08
N TYR A 210 -16.43 17.95 3.13
CA TYR A 210 -15.72 17.58 4.37
C TYR A 210 -16.25 16.33 5.05
N ARG A 211 -17.49 15.91 4.78
CA ARG A 211 -18.07 14.64 5.24
C ARG A 211 -17.23 13.42 4.83
N PHE A 212 -16.45 13.54 3.77
CA PHE A 212 -15.58 12.48 3.27
C PHE A 212 -14.20 12.46 3.92
N TYR A 213 -13.92 13.38 4.84
CA TYR A 213 -12.73 13.33 5.68
C TYR A 213 -13.08 12.87 7.09
N LYS A 214 -12.17 12.09 7.69
CA LYS A 214 -12.19 11.76 9.11
C LYS A 214 -12.07 13.04 9.95
N THR A 215 -12.24 12.91 11.26
CA THR A 215 -12.22 14.04 12.21
C THR A 215 -10.93 14.87 12.17
N ASP A 216 -9.82 14.28 11.72
CA ASP A 216 -8.54 14.96 11.51
C ASP A 216 -8.51 15.86 10.26
N ARG A 217 -9.53 15.81 9.39
CA ARG A 217 -9.65 16.56 8.13
C ARG A 217 -8.51 16.27 7.13
N ILE A 218 -7.81 15.17 7.32
CA ILE A 218 -6.62 14.74 6.58
C ILE A 218 -6.89 13.43 5.85
N HIS A 219 -7.41 12.44 6.56
CA HIS A 219 -7.63 11.10 6.02
C HIS A 219 -9.04 10.95 5.47
N PRO A 220 -9.24 10.23 4.35
CA PRO A 220 -10.56 9.87 3.87
C PRO A 220 -11.35 9.03 4.89
N THR A 221 -12.67 9.18 4.92
CA THR A 221 -13.58 8.27 5.65
C THR A 221 -13.69 6.92 4.96
N GLU A 222 -14.23 5.92 5.65
CA GLU A 222 -14.48 4.61 5.05
C GLU A 222 -15.42 4.71 3.83
N GLU A 223 -16.42 5.60 3.85
CA GLU A 223 -17.30 5.88 2.70
C GLU A 223 -16.46 6.33 1.48
N ALA A 224 -15.53 7.26 1.69
CA ALA A 224 -14.65 7.76 0.63
C ALA A 224 -13.68 6.68 0.14
N GLU A 225 -13.10 5.91 1.05
CA GLU A 225 -12.21 4.78 0.72
C GLU A 225 -12.95 3.71 -0.10
N ASN A 226 -14.21 3.41 0.22
CA ASN A 226 -15.06 2.49 -0.52
C ASN A 226 -15.42 3.05 -1.90
N TYR A 227 -15.75 4.34 -1.99
CA TYR A 227 -16.01 4.99 -3.27
C TYR A 227 -14.82 4.91 -4.22
N ILE A 228 -13.62 5.24 -3.73
CA ILE A 228 -12.39 5.15 -4.53
C ILE A 228 -12.10 3.69 -4.91
N TRP A 229 -12.38 2.73 -4.03
CA TRP A 229 -12.26 1.31 -4.36
C TRP A 229 -13.21 0.85 -5.48
N GLU A 230 -14.45 1.33 -5.51
CA GLU A 230 -15.37 1.04 -6.63
C GLU A 230 -14.84 1.61 -7.96
N LYS A 231 -14.27 2.82 -7.93
CA LYS A 231 -13.58 3.42 -9.09
C LYS A 231 -12.35 2.62 -9.50
N TRP A 232 -11.58 2.13 -8.52
CA TRP A 232 -10.43 1.26 -8.77
C TRP A 232 -10.86 -0.02 -9.49
N LYS A 233 -11.83 -0.77 -8.93
CA LYS A 233 -12.33 -2.01 -9.53
C LYS A 233 -12.83 -1.81 -10.97
N SER A 234 -13.63 -0.77 -11.19
CA SER A 234 -14.21 -0.50 -12.52
C SER A 234 -13.17 -0.08 -13.57
N THR A 235 -12.04 0.50 -13.14
CA THR A 235 -10.97 0.95 -14.05
C THR A 235 -9.91 -0.11 -14.29
N ILE A 236 -9.53 -0.86 -13.24
CA ILE A 236 -8.37 -1.76 -13.26
C ILE A 236 -8.77 -3.21 -13.54
N PHE A 237 -9.93 -3.67 -13.09
CA PHE A 237 -10.31 -5.07 -13.17
C PHE A 237 -11.10 -5.39 -14.43
N SER A 238 -10.84 -6.56 -15.02
CA SER A 238 -11.68 -7.13 -16.08
C SER A 238 -13.09 -7.42 -15.56
N ALA A 239 -14.07 -7.58 -16.45
CA ALA A 239 -15.43 -7.94 -16.07
C ALA A 239 -15.48 -9.28 -15.28
N GLU A 240 -14.64 -10.25 -15.65
CA GLU A 240 -14.51 -11.50 -14.91
C GLU A 240 -14.00 -11.27 -13.49
N THR A 241 -12.90 -10.50 -13.34
CA THR A 241 -12.33 -10.18 -12.04
C THR A 241 -13.33 -9.41 -11.17
N GLN A 242 -14.06 -8.44 -11.73
CA GLN A 242 -15.12 -7.72 -11.01
C GLN A 242 -16.21 -8.66 -10.49
N SER A 243 -16.62 -9.65 -11.29
CA SER A 243 -17.60 -10.67 -10.88
C SER A 243 -17.10 -11.51 -9.71
N LYS A 244 -15.85 -11.99 -9.76
CA LYS A 244 -15.26 -12.79 -8.67
C LYS A 244 -15.12 -11.98 -7.39
N VAL A 245 -14.67 -10.73 -7.48
CA VAL A 245 -14.58 -9.83 -6.33
C VAL A 245 -15.95 -9.60 -5.70
N ALA A 246 -17.00 -9.40 -6.50
CA ALA A 246 -18.37 -9.25 -5.98
C ALA A 246 -18.87 -10.52 -5.26
N GLU A 247 -18.54 -11.70 -5.78
CA GLU A 247 -18.86 -12.98 -5.13
C GLU A 247 -18.14 -13.15 -3.79
N ILE A 248 -16.84 -12.83 -3.74
CA ILE A 248 -16.04 -12.84 -2.50
C ILE A 248 -16.61 -11.86 -1.47
N GLN A 249 -16.92 -10.63 -1.89
CA GLN A 249 -17.51 -9.61 -1.01
C GLN A 249 -18.85 -10.07 -0.42
N LYS A 250 -19.68 -10.75 -1.21
CA LYS A 250 -20.94 -11.34 -0.71
C LYS A 250 -20.69 -12.39 0.36
N VAL A 251 -19.72 -13.28 0.16
CA VAL A 251 -19.37 -14.31 1.16
C VAL A 251 -18.79 -13.68 2.43
N GLN A 252 -18.00 -12.61 2.32
CA GLN A 252 -17.50 -11.88 3.48
C GLN A 252 -18.62 -11.22 4.31
N LEU A 253 -19.63 -10.66 3.64
CA LEU A 253 -20.81 -10.12 4.34
C LEU A 253 -21.60 -11.22 5.06
N GLU A 254 -21.72 -12.40 4.44
CA GLU A 254 -22.35 -13.57 5.06
C GLU A 254 -21.54 -14.06 6.27
N LEU A 255 -20.21 -14.09 6.20
CA LEU A 255 -19.32 -14.43 7.32
C LEU A 255 -19.41 -13.43 8.47
N ALA A 256 -19.62 -12.15 8.17
CA ALA A 256 -19.75 -11.09 9.18
C ALA A 256 -21.14 -11.05 9.86
N HIS A 257 -22.12 -11.81 9.35
CA HIS A 257 -23.47 -11.81 9.87
C HIS A 257 -23.54 -12.36 11.30
N ARG A 258 -24.10 -11.57 12.23
CA ARG A 258 -24.31 -11.98 13.63
C ARG A 258 -25.77 -12.40 13.82
N PRO A 259 -26.07 -13.71 14.01
CA PRO A 259 -27.45 -14.17 14.20
C PRO A 259 -28.01 -13.73 15.55
N PHE A 260 -29.33 -13.54 15.62
CA PHE A 260 -30.02 -13.30 16.89
C PHE A 260 -30.05 -14.55 17.79
N ASN A 261 -30.26 -15.73 17.19
CA ASN A 261 -30.17 -17.02 17.88
C ASN A 261 -29.27 -17.98 17.06
N PRO A 262 -28.01 -18.20 17.48
CA PRO A 262 -27.09 -19.13 16.83
C PRO A 262 -27.60 -20.58 16.75
N GLU A 263 -28.42 -21.01 17.71
CA GLU A 263 -28.93 -22.40 17.76
C GLU A 263 -30.18 -22.62 16.91
N SER A 264 -30.73 -21.55 16.31
CA SER A 264 -31.94 -21.66 15.49
C SER A 264 -31.71 -22.53 14.25
N ALA A 265 -32.71 -23.35 13.88
CA ALA A 265 -32.67 -24.15 12.66
C ALA A 265 -32.42 -23.29 11.39
N SER A 266 -32.93 -22.06 11.37
CA SER A 266 -32.66 -21.09 10.30
C SER A 266 -31.20 -20.70 10.21
N HIS A 267 -30.52 -20.49 11.35
CA HIS A 267 -29.10 -20.16 11.35
C HIS A 267 -28.23 -21.36 10.97
N GLN A 268 -28.54 -22.55 11.48
CA GLN A 268 -27.84 -23.77 11.08
C GLN A 268 -27.94 -24.03 9.56
N LYS A 269 -29.13 -23.86 8.97
CA LYS A 269 -29.31 -23.95 7.51
C LYS A 269 -28.53 -22.87 6.76
N PHE A 270 -28.46 -21.65 7.30
CA PHE A 270 -27.63 -20.59 6.74
C PHE A 270 -26.15 -20.98 6.73
N LEU A 271 -25.61 -21.48 7.84
CA LEU A 271 -24.22 -21.92 7.94
C LEU A 271 -23.90 -23.08 6.99
N GLN A 272 -24.81 -24.05 6.81
CA GLN A 272 -24.64 -25.13 5.82
C GLN A 272 -24.52 -24.58 4.39
N ASN A 273 -25.36 -23.61 4.04
CA ASN A 273 -25.29 -22.96 2.72
C ASN A 273 -24.01 -22.15 2.55
N LEU A 274 -23.58 -21.44 3.60
CA LEU A 274 -22.33 -20.68 3.61
C LEU A 274 -21.12 -21.61 3.44
N LEU A 275 -21.12 -22.76 4.13
CA LEU A 275 -20.07 -23.77 4.00
C LEU A 275 -19.94 -24.28 2.57
N GLY A 276 -21.06 -24.62 1.91
CA GLY A 276 -21.03 -25.04 0.51
C GLY A 276 -20.52 -23.97 -0.46
N LYS A 277 -20.78 -22.68 -0.18
CA LYS A 277 -20.19 -21.57 -0.96
C LYS A 277 -18.68 -21.47 -0.76
N LEU A 278 -18.23 -21.56 0.49
CA LEU A 278 -16.81 -21.52 0.84
C LEU A 278 -16.06 -22.69 0.20
N GLU A 279 -16.61 -23.91 0.23
CA GLU A 279 -15.99 -25.09 -0.39
C GLU A 279 -15.80 -24.92 -1.89
N ARG A 280 -16.80 -24.36 -2.58
CA ARG A 280 -16.71 -24.05 -4.01
C ARG A 280 -15.64 -22.99 -4.29
N LEU A 281 -15.62 -21.89 -3.53
CA LEU A 281 -14.64 -20.83 -3.70
C LEU A 281 -13.22 -21.27 -3.31
N ASN A 282 -13.09 -22.21 -2.37
CA ASN A 282 -11.80 -22.70 -1.90
C ASN A 282 -10.99 -23.43 -2.99
N GLY A 283 -11.66 -23.88 -4.06
CA GLY A 283 -10.98 -24.46 -5.22
C GLY A 283 -10.19 -23.43 -6.03
N GLU A 284 -10.53 -22.15 -5.94
CA GLU A 284 -9.89 -21.06 -6.70
C GLU A 284 -9.13 -20.07 -5.79
N PHE A 285 -9.57 -19.88 -4.55
CA PHE A 285 -9.01 -18.92 -3.60
C PHE A 285 -8.80 -19.58 -2.24
N ASP A 286 -7.85 -19.12 -1.43
CA ASP A 286 -7.71 -19.69 -0.08
C ASP A 286 -8.81 -19.18 0.88
N PHE A 287 -9.75 -20.07 1.20
CA PHE A 287 -10.79 -19.91 2.21
C PHE A 287 -10.65 -20.96 3.34
N SER A 288 -9.48 -21.59 3.48
CA SER A 288 -9.28 -22.73 4.39
C SER A 288 -9.57 -22.34 5.85
N ARG A 289 -9.20 -21.12 6.24
CA ARG A 289 -9.47 -20.60 7.59
C ARG A 289 -10.97 -20.36 7.82
N GLU A 290 -11.64 -19.72 6.88
CA GLU A 290 -13.07 -19.42 6.96
C GLU A 290 -13.91 -20.71 6.96
N LEU A 291 -13.49 -21.70 6.19
CA LEU A 291 -14.06 -23.05 6.20
C LEU A 291 -13.98 -23.68 7.59
N GLU A 292 -12.80 -23.66 8.20
CA GLU A 292 -12.59 -24.25 9.52
C GLU A 292 -13.43 -23.56 10.60
N LEU A 293 -13.43 -22.22 10.63
CA LEU A 293 -14.24 -21.45 11.59
C LEU A 293 -15.75 -21.70 11.41
N THR A 294 -16.21 -21.80 10.16
CA THR A 294 -17.62 -22.08 9.87
C THR A 294 -18.02 -23.49 10.30
N LYS A 295 -17.12 -24.48 10.13
CA LYS A 295 -17.33 -25.86 10.59
C LYS A 295 -17.40 -25.94 12.11
N GLN A 296 -16.51 -25.27 12.83
CA GLN A 296 -16.51 -25.21 14.30
C GLN A 296 -17.82 -24.63 14.83
N THR A 297 -18.25 -23.49 14.26
CA THR A 297 -19.52 -22.84 14.61
C THR A 297 -20.73 -23.77 14.41
N LEU A 298 -20.72 -24.54 13.31
CA LEU A 298 -21.80 -25.49 12.99
C LEU A 298 -21.80 -26.72 13.90
N GLN A 299 -20.64 -27.13 14.41
CA GLN A 299 -20.48 -28.23 15.36
C GLN A 299 -20.71 -27.81 16.83
N GLY A 300 -20.87 -26.50 17.10
CA GLY A 300 -21.02 -25.96 18.46
C GLY A 300 -19.72 -25.92 19.25
N LEU A 301 -18.58 -25.88 18.57
CA LEU A 301 -17.22 -25.74 19.12
C LEU A 301 -16.75 -24.28 19.01
#